data_AF-A0A2R6KNK9-F1
#
_entry.id   AF-A0A2R6KNK9-F1
#
_cell.length_a   1.000
_cell.length_b   1.000
_cell.length_c   1.000
_cell.angle_alpha   90.00
_cell.angle_beta   90.00
_cell.angle_gamma   90.00
#
_symmetry.space_group_name_H-M   'P 1'
#
loop_
_entity.id
_entity.type
_entity.pdbx_description
1 polymer ?
#
loop_
_entity_poly.entity_id
_entity_poly.type
_entity_poly.pdbx_seq_one_letter_code
_entity_poly.pdbx_strand_id
1 'polypeptide(L)'
;MASDTRRGDVKPPDGDPPLYKFGTNEERVRSLVHSVAIVLAAFVAGIALAIGGIRLLGLLGVAETGADSLGPLASAVAAALQFTGFLLVGGWYVHWQDSMTLFEVRLPSLRELGWALAGLIALFVLLNIVSVIIETLGVQTAENAAITQGRENPRLFLYLIGVTILLTAPAEELLFRGLVQGLFRQAYGILPGILVASAMFGVVHWVALTDLAVPILVHGFYNAILFSVAYLVATGQVEMPV
;
A
#
# COMPACT_ATOMS: atom_id res chain seq x y z
N MET A 1 49.42 -25.58 24.31
CA MET A 1 48.02 -25.33 24.74
C MET A 1 47.54 -24.13 23.94
N ALA A 2 46.88 -24.34 22.80
CA ALA A 2 45.41 -24.43 22.64
C ALA A 2 44.74 -23.11 23.09
N SER A 3 43.95 -22.39 22.30
CA SER A 3 43.01 -22.85 21.27
C SER A 3 42.70 -21.75 20.24
N ASP A 4 42.83 -22.13 18.97
CA ASP A 4 42.18 -21.52 17.81
C ASP A 4 40.66 -21.74 17.92
N THR A 5 39.90 -20.69 18.19
CA THR A 5 38.42 -20.72 18.10
C THR A 5 38.02 -20.30 16.70
N ARG A 6 37.96 -21.28 15.80
CA ARG A 6 37.27 -21.17 14.51
C ARG A 6 35.91 -20.51 14.72
N ARG A 7 35.73 -19.33 14.12
CA ARG A 7 34.41 -18.86 13.71
C ARG A 7 33.78 -19.99 12.91
N GLY A 8 32.67 -20.52 13.41
CA GLY A 8 31.92 -21.53 12.68
C GLY A 8 31.65 -21.03 11.28
N ASP A 9 32.17 -21.75 10.30
CA ASP A 9 31.78 -21.66 8.91
C ASP A 9 30.28 -21.99 8.83
N VAL A 10 29.43 -20.96 8.97
CA VAL A 10 28.04 -21.08 8.57
C VAL A 10 28.08 -21.12 7.05
N LYS A 11 28.06 -22.34 6.51
CA LYS A 11 27.86 -22.59 5.09
C LYS A 11 26.63 -21.79 4.64
N PRO A 12 26.74 -20.91 3.63
CA PRO A 12 25.56 -20.31 3.02
C PRO A 12 24.62 -21.46 2.63
N PRO A 13 23.31 -21.35 2.84
CA PRO A 13 22.39 -22.40 2.41
C PRO A 13 22.64 -22.67 0.91
N ASP A 14 23.05 -23.90 0.59
CA ASP A 14 23.30 -24.29 -0.79
C ASP A 14 21.95 -24.30 -1.54
N GLY A 15 21.79 -23.39 -2.49
CA GLY A 15 20.70 -23.39 -3.44
C GLY A 15 19.96 -22.06 -3.54
N ASP A 16 19.55 -21.72 -4.75
CA ASP A 16 18.61 -20.62 -4.99
C ASP A 16 17.35 -20.83 -4.13
N PRO A 17 16.75 -19.74 -3.60
CA PRO A 17 15.56 -19.85 -2.77
C PRO A 17 14.46 -20.66 -3.48
N PRO A 18 13.75 -21.55 -2.77
CA PRO A 18 12.83 -22.48 -3.40
C PRO A 18 11.65 -21.76 -4.04
N LEU A 19 11.29 -22.17 -5.26
CA LEU A 19 10.12 -21.62 -5.99
C LEU A 19 8.82 -21.80 -5.21
N TYR A 20 8.69 -22.93 -4.50
CA TYR A 20 7.59 -23.24 -3.60
C TYR A 20 8.13 -23.93 -2.34
N LYS A 21 7.53 -23.63 -1.19
CA LYS A 21 7.72 -24.36 0.06
C LYS A 21 6.44 -24.30 0.89
N PHE A 22 6.36 -25.12 1.93
CA PHE A 22 5.33 -25.00 2.94
C PHE A 22 6.00 -24.89 4.30
N GLY A 23 6.07 -23.66 4.81
CA GLY A 23 6.50 -23.38 6.16
C GLY A 23 5.55 -23.97 7.19
N THR A 24 5.97 -23.88 8.44
CA THR A 24 5.17 -24.25 9.61
C THR A 24 3.83 -23.52 9.64
N ASN A 25 2.84 -24.06 10.37
CA ASN A 25 1.55 -23.37 10.58
C ASN A 25 1.74 -21.96 11.14
N GLU A 26 2.72 -21.80 12.05
CA GLU A 26 3.02 -20.52 12.68
C GLU A 26 3.55 -19.50 11.66
N GLU A 27 4.48 -19.88 10.79
CA GLU A 27 4.99 -19.00 9.73
C GLU A 27 3.89 -18.57 8.76
N ARG A 28 3.00 -19.49 8.40
CA ARG A 28 1.87 -19.24 7.49
C ARG A 28 0.83 -18.30 8.08
N VAL A 29 0.46 -18.49 9.34
CA VAL A 29 -0.46 -17.61 10.05
C VAL A 29 0.18 -16.24 10.25
N ARG A 30 1.45 -16.21 10.69
CA ARG A 30 2.22 -14.97 10.87
C ARG A 30 2.30 -14.18 9.57
N SER A 31 2.64 -14.81 8.44
CA SER A 31 2.77 -14.12 7.16
C SER A 31 1.46 -13.45 6.75
N LEU A 32 0.33 -14.14 6.92
CA LEU A 32 -0.99 -13.60 6.61
C LEU A 32 -1.37 -12.46 7.54
N VAL A 33 -1.35 -12.70 8.86
CA VAL A 33 -1.77 -11.73 9.87
C VAL A 33 -0.92 -10.48 9.81
N HIS A 34 0.41 -10.62 9.72
CA HIS A 34 1.31 -9.47 9.65
C HIS A 34 1.12 -8.71 8.35
N SER A 35 1.04 -9.38 7.19
CA SER A 35 0.85 -8.68 5.91
C SER A 35 -0.43 -7.84 5.90
N VAL A 36 -1.54 -8.40 6.39
CA VAL A 36 -2.82 -7.68 6.49
C VAL A 36 -2.71 -6.54 7.50
N ALA A 37 -2.17 -6.81 8.70
CA ALA A 37 -2.06 -5.81 9.76
C ALA A 37 -1.18 -4.62 9.36
N ILE A 38 -0.04 -4.84 8.71
CA ILE A 38 0.87 -3.77 8.27
C ILE A 38 0.20 -2.93 7.19
N VAL A 39 -0.45 -3.54 6.21
CA VAL A 39 -1.17 -2.79 5.16
C VAL A 39 -2.25 -1.92 5.79
N LEU A 40 -3.09 -2.49 6.67
CA LEU A 40 -4.13 -1.72 7.36
C LEU A 40 -3.53 -0.59 8.22
N ALA A 41 -2.48 -0.87 8.98
CA ALA A 41 -1.80 0.13 9.80
C ALA A 41 -1.21 1.27 8.95
N ALA A 42 -0.63 0.94 7.78
CA ALA A 42 -0.10 1.92 6.84
C ALA A 42 -1.20 2.84 6.32
N PHE A 43 -2.36 2.28 5.92
CA PHE A 43 -3.52 3.07 5.51
C PHE A 43 -4.05 3.96 6.63
N VAL A 44 -4.22 3.43 7.85
CA VAL A 44 -4.70 4.20 9.00
C VAL A 44 -3.74 5.35 9.35
N ALA A 45 -2.44 5.07 9.44
CA ALA A 45 -1.43 6.07 9.73
C ALA A 45 -1.35 7.13 8.62
N GLY A 46 -1.36 6.69 7.35
CA GLY A 46 -1.34 7.59 6.20
C GLY A 46 -2.55 8.53 6.17
N ILE A 47 -3.76 8.00 6.35
CA ILE A 47 -4.99 8.79 6.41
C ILE A 47 -4.94 9.77 7.58
N ALA A 48 -4.52 9.32 8.76
CA ALA A 48 -4.42 10.18 9.95
C ALA A 48 -3.44 11.35 9.74
N LEU A 49 -2.27 11.08 9.14
CA LEU A 49 -1.29 12.12 8.82
C LEU A 49 -1.78 13.08 7.75
N ALA A 50 -2.42 12.57 6.68
CA ALA A 50 -3.00 13.41 5.64
C ALA A 50 -4.06 14.36 6.21
N ILE A 51 -5.00 13.85 7.01
CA ILE A 51 -6.02 14.66 7.69
C ILE A 51 -5.38 15.69 8.61
N GLY A 52 -4.46 15.27 9.48
CA GLY A 52 -3.78 16.16 10.42
C GLY A 52 -3.01 17.28 9.71
N GLY A 53 -2.33 16.95 8.62
CA GLY A 53 -1.60 17.93 7.81
C GLY A 53 -2.51 18.93 7.10
N ILE A 54 -3.61 18.47 6.50
CA ILE A 54 -4.60 19.37 5.89
C ILE A 54 -5.16 20.34 6.93
N ARG A 55 -5.50 19.86 8.13
CA ARG A 55 -5.99 20.71 9.23
C ARG A 55 -4.95 21.74 9.64
N LEU A 56 -3.68 21.35 9.75
CA LEU A 56 -2.58 22.26 10.06
C LEU A 56 -2.40 23.33 8.97
N LEU A 57 -2.42 22.95 7.69
CA LEU A 57 -2.32 23.91 6.58
C LEU A 57 -3.48 24.91 6.59
N GLY A 58 -4.68 24.47 6.93
CA GLY A 58 -5.85 25.35 7.10
C GLY A 58 -5.65 26.35 8.24
N LEU A 59 -5.15 25.90 9.40
CA LEU A 59 -4.83 26.78 10.53
C LEU A 59 -3.75 27.82 10.21
N LEU A 60 -2.80 27.46 9.35
CA LEU A 60 -1.72 28.36 8.91
C LEU A 60 -2.14 29.30 7.77
N GLY A 61 -3.36 29.18 7.25
CA GLY A 61 -3.84 29.98 6.12
C GLY A 61 -3.14 29.68 4.79
N VAL A 62 -2.51 28.50 4.68
CA VAL A 62 -1.76 28.06 3.47
C VAL A 62 -2.64 27.20 2.56
N ALA A 63 -3.70 26.60 3.09
CA ALA A 63 -4.66 25.88 2.28
C ALA A 63 -5.54 26.88 1.52
N GLU A 64 -5.32 27.02 0.22
CA GLU A 64 -6.33 27.55 -0.70
C GLU A 64 -7.50 26.56 -0.73
N THR A 65 -8.39 26.65 0.25
CA THR A 65 -9.68 25.96 0.21
C THR A 65 -10.56 26.76 -0.74
N GLY A 66 -10.67 26.30 -2.00
CA GLY A 66 -11.83 26.66 -2.80
C GLY A 66 -13.08 26.13 -2.10
N ALA A 67 -14.24 26.74 -2.36
CA ALA A 67 -15.47 26.49 -1.59
C ALA A 67 -15.83 24.99 -1.43
N ASP A 68 -15.35 24.10 -2.32
CA ASP A 68 -15.63 22.65 -2.29
C ASP A 68 -14.41 21.72 -2.50
N SER A 69 -13.17 22.22 -2.67
CA SER A 69 -12.00 21.35 -2.93
C SER A 69 -10.66 21.91 -2.43
N LEU A 70 -9.72 21.00 -2.15
CA LEU A 70 -8.34 21.33 -1.78
C LEU A 70 -7.59 21.88 -3.00
N GLY A 71 -6.90 23.02 -2.83
CA GLY A 71 -5.97 23.53 -3.82
C GLY A 71 -4.83 22.54 -4.12
N PRO A 72 -4.15 22.66 -5.28
CA PRO A 72 -3.20 21.66 -5.78
C PRO A 72 -2.02 21.40 -4.84
N LEU A 73 -1.53 22.43 -4.14
CA LEU A 73 -0.47 22.26 -3.14
C LEU A 73 -0.97 21.44 -1.93
N ALA A 74 -2.16 21.74 -1.42
CA ALA A 74 -2.74 21.04 -0.28
C ALA A 74 -3.03 19.57 -0.61
N SER A 75 -3.54 19.28 -1.82
CA SER A 75 -3.73 17.91 -2.30
C SER A 75 -2.41 17.14 -2.41
N ALA A 76 -1.35 17.78 -2.93
CA ALA A 76 -0.03 17.17 -3.00
C ALA A 76 0.56 16.90 -1.61
N VAL A 77 0.42 17.83 -0.67
CA VAL A 77 0.86 17.64 0.72
C VAL A 77 0.09 16.51 1.40
N ALA A 78 -1.23 16.43 1.19
CA ALA A 78 -2.03 15.34 1.71
C ALA A 78 -1.55 13.98 1.20
N ALA A 79 -1.31 13.85 -0.12
CA ALA A 79 -0.74 12.65 -0.72
C ALA A 79 0.65 12.33 -0.15
N ALA A 80 1.53 13.32 -0.02
CA ALA A 80 2.86 13.15 0.55
C ALA A 80 2.80 12.64 1.99
N LEU A 81 1.94 13.21 2.82
CA LEU A 81 1.77 12.79 4.22
C LEU A 81 1.17 11.39 4.33
N GLN A 82 0.25 11.02 3.44
CA GLN A 82 -0.29 9.67 3.37
C GLN A 82 0.82 8.64 3.16
N PHE A 83 1.64 8.82 2.12
CA PHE A 83 2.74 7.89 1.84
C PHE A 83 3.90 7.99 2.84
N THR A 84 4.06 9.13 3.50
CA THR A 84 4.95 9.23 4.67
C THR A 84 4.47 8.31 5.79
N GLY A 85 3.16 8.23 6.06
CA GLY A 85 2.59 7.27 7.00
C GLY A 85 2.88 5.82 6.64
N PHE A 86 2.84 5.48 5.35
CA PHE A 86 3.19 4.15 4.86
C PHE A 86 4.66 3.83 5.12
N LEU A 87 5.56 4.78 4.82
CA LEU A 87 6.99 4.63 5.08
C LEU A 87 7.29 4.50 6.57
N LEU A 88 6.60 5.25 7.44
CA LEU A 88 6.77 5.17 8.89
C LEU A 88 6.34 3.82 9.43
N VAL A 89 5.17 3.31 9.01
CA VAL A 89 4.69 1.98 9.43
C VAL A 89 5.57 0.87 8.89
N GLY A 90 5.93 0.94 7.60
CA GLY A 90 6.82 -0.03 6.98
C GLY A 90 8.19 -0.06 7.64
N GLY A 91 8.81 1.11 7.84
CA GLY A 91 10.10 1.25 8.52
C GLY A 91 10.07 0.80 9.97
N TRP A 92 9.00 1.13 10.70
CA TRP A 92 8.79 0.63 12.07
C TRP A 92 8.71 -0.90 12.09
N TYR A 93 7.97 -1.51 11.17
CA TYR A 93 7.87 -2.97 11.09
C TYR A 93 9.20 -3.62 10.73
N VAL A 94 9.96 -3.07 9.77
CA VAL A 94 11.30 -3.57 9.41
C VAL A 94 12.23 -3.55 10.62
N HIS A 95 12.20 -2.45 11.39
CA HIS A 95 13.00 -2.32 12.60
C HIS A 95 12.55 -3.30 13.69
N TRP A 96 11.24 -3.46 13.89
CA TRP A 96 10.68 -4.35 14.91
C TRP A 96 11.01 -5.82 14.66
N GLN A 97 10.97 -6.27 13.40
CA GLN A 97 11.23 -7.66 13.01
C GLN A 97 12.67 -7.93 12.59
N ASP A 98 13.59 -6.98 12.82
CA ASP A 98 15.00 -7.03 12.38
C ASP A 98 15.17 -7.52 10.93
N SER A 99 14.27 -7.07 10.06
CA SER A 99 14.11 -7.59 8.71
C SER A 99 14.94 -6.84 7.67
N MET A 100 16.03 -6.21 8.11
CA MET A 100 16.95 -5.46 7.23
C MET A 100 17.56 -6.35 6.15
N THR A 101 17.67 -7.65 6.40
CA THR A 101 18.18 -8.64 5.44
C THR A 101 17.23 -8.94 4.28
N LEU A 102 15.97 -8.49 4.35
CA LEU A 102 15.02 -8.62 3.24
C LEU A 102 15.27 -7.62 2.11
N PHE A 103 16.12 -6.62 2.34
CA PHE A 103 16.35 -5.51 1.42
C PHE A 103 17.81 -5.47 0.99
N GLU A 104 18.05 -5.61 -0.31
CA GLU A 104 19.34 -5.29 -0.92
C GLU A 104 19.26 -3.90 -1.54
N VAL A 105 19.81 -2.89 -0.85
CA VAL A 105 19.91 -1.53 -1.40
C VAL A 105 21.14 -1.46 -2.29
N ARG A 106 20.92 -1.46 -3.60
CA ARG A 106 21.99 -1.30 -4.60
C ARG A 106 21.53 -0.41 -5.75
N LEU A 107 22.47 0.30 -6.35
CA LEU A 107 22.18 1.02 -7.60
C LEU A 107 21.93 -0.01 -8.71
N PRO A 108 20.85 0.15 -9.50
CA PRO A 108 20.57 -0.75 -10.60
C PRO A 108 21.66 -0.64 -11.67
N SER A 109 22.05 -1.79 -12.21
CA SER A 109 22.94 -1.86 -13.37
C SER A 109 22.23 -1.36 -14.65
N LEU A 110 22.99 -0.97 -15.67
CA LEU A 110 22.43 -0.55 -16.96
C LEU A 110 21.54 -1.64 -17.60
N ARG A 111 21.88 -2.91 -17.39
CA ARG A 111 21.08 -4.03 -17.87
C ARG A 111 19.73 -4.09 -17.17
N GLU A 112 19.69 -3.89 -15.86
CA GLU A 112 18.45 -3.85 -15.08
C GLU A 112 17.62 -2.63 -15.43
N LEU A 113 18.25 -1.48 -15.67
CA LEU A 113 17.56 -0.30 -16.18
C LEU A 113 16.96 -0.57 -17.56
N GLY A 114 17.69 -1.28 -18.44
CA GLY A 114 17.19 -1.73 -19.73
C GLY A 114 15.98 -2.65 -19.61
N TRP A 115 16.00 -3.60 -18.67
CA TRP A 115 14.84 -4.44 -18.37
C TRP A 115 13.67 -3.65 -17.77
N ALA A 116 13.93 -2.68 -16.90
CA ALA A 116 12.90 -1.80 -16.34
C ALA A 116 12.22 -0.98 -17.46
N LEU A 117 13.00 -0.44 -18.39
CA LEU A 117 12.48 0.28 -19.55
C LEU A 117 11.69 -0.64 -20.49
N ALA A 118 12.20 -1.84 -20.77
CA ALA A 118 11.50 -2.83 -21.58
C ALA A 118 10.16 -3.25 -20.93
N GLY A 119 10.17 -3.45 -19.61
CA GLY A 119 8.95 -3.72 -18.83
C GLY A 119 7.96 -2.56 -18.87
N LEU A 120 8.43 -1.32 -18.75
CA LEU A 120 7.59 -0.12 -18.89
C LEU A 120 6.93 -0.05 -20.27
N ILE A 121 7.70 -0.27 -21.34
CA ILE A 121 7.18 -0.30 -22.71
C ILE A 121 6.16 -1.42 -22.88
N ALA A 122 6.47 -2.62 -22.39
CA ALA A 122 5.57 -3.77 -22.46
C ALA A 122 4.25 -3.50 -21.70
N LEU A 123 4.32 -2.91 -20.51
CA LEU A 123 3.15 -2.49 -19.74
C LEU A 123 2.32 -1.45 -20.49
N PHE A 124 2.98 -0.47 -21.13
CA PHE A 124 2.28 0.53 -21.92
C PHE A 124 1.57 -0.08 -23.13
N VAL A 125 2.23 -0.98 -23.87
CA VAL A 125 1.61 -1.71 -24.98
C VAL A 125 0.44 -2.55 -24.50
N LEU A 126 0.61 -3.30 -23.41
CA LEU A 126 -0.44 -4.11 -22.82
C LEU A 126 -1.64 -3.25 -22.37
N LEU A 127 -1.39 -2.11 -21.73
CA LEU A 127 -2.42 -1.15 -21.34
C LEU A 127 -3.24 -0.71 -22.55
N ASN A 128 -2.60 -0.33 -23.66
CA ASN A 128 -3.31 0.07 -24.88
C ASN A 128 -4.15 -1.08 -25.47
N ILE A 129 -3.59 -2.30 -25.51
CA ILE A 129 -4.32 -3.48 -25.99
C ILE A 129 -5.56 -3.74 -25.13
N VAL A 130 -5.40 -3.73 -23.80
CA VAL A 130 -6.49 -3.96 -22.85
C VAL A 130 -7.54 -2.87 -22.97
N SER A 131 -7.14 -1.60 -23.10
CA SER A 131 -8.06 -0.48 -23.30
C SER A 131 -8.91 -0.65 -24.56
N VAL A 132 -8.31 -1.03 -25.69
CA VAL A 132 -9.04 -1.31 -26.93
C VAL A 132 -10.03 -2.46 -26.73
N ILE A 133 -9.63 -3.55 -26.07
CA ILE A 133 -10.53 -4.68 -25.78
C ILE A 133 -11.72 -4.21 -24.93
N ILE A 134 -11.47 -3.49 -23.84
CA ILE A 134 -12.52 -2.97 -22.95
C ILE A 134 -13.50 -2.05 -23.71
N GLU A 135 -12.97 -1.17 -24.57
CA GLU A 135 -13.76 -0.28 -25.41
C GLU A 135 -14.64 -1.07 -26.39
N THR A 136 -14.10 -2.11 -27.03
CA THR A 136 -14.89 -2.97 -27.94
C THR A 136 -15.99 -3.75 -27.24
N LEU A 137 -15.83 -4.03 -25.94
CA LEU A 137 -16.85 -4.66 -25.10
C LEU A 137 -17.90 -3.65 -24.59
N GLY A 138 -17.73 -2.35 -24.89
CA GLY A 138 -18.63 -1.28 -24.45
C GLY A 138 -18.58 -1.01 -22.94
N VAL A 139 -17.50 -1.42 -22.28
CA VAL A 139 -17.33 -1.26 -20.83
C VAL A 139 -16.62 0.07 -20.53
N GLN A 140 -17.17 0.85 -19.60
CA GLN A 140 -16.52 2.08 -19.14
C GLN A 140 -15.43 1.74 -18.12
N THR A 141 -14.26 2.36 -18.27
CA THR A 141 -13.17 2.27 -17.30
C THR A 141 -13.37 3.26 -16.17
N ALA A 142 -13.08 2.85 -14.93
CA ALA A 142 -13.04 3.76 -13.80
C ALA A 142 -11.84 4.72 -13.97
N GLU A 143 -12.06 6.02 -13.79
CA GLU A 143 -10.97 6.99 -13.73
C GLU A 143 -10.40 7.07 -12.31
N ASN A 144 -9.08 7.25 -12.22
CA ASN A 144 -8.42 7.48 -10.95
C ASN A 144 -8.64 8.94 -10.51
N ALA A 145 -9.04 9.15 -9.25
CA ALA A 145 -9.31 10.48 -8.70
C ALA A 145 -8.16 11.49 -8.88
N ALA A 146 -6.90 11.04 -8.79
CA ALA A 146 -5.74 11.91 -9.00
C ALA A 146 -5.61 12.40 -10.45
N ILE A 147 -6.07 11.60 -11.42
CA ILE A 147 -6.09 11.98 -12.85
C ILE A 147 -7.19 13.01 -13.09
N THR A 148 -8.40 12.80 -12.55
CA THR A 148 -9.50 13.75 -12.65
C THR A 148 -9.11 15.10 -12.03
N GLN A 149 -8.60 15.10 -10.79
CA GLN A 149 -8.14 16.32 -10.11
C GLN A 149 -6.98 17.01 -10.85
N GLY A 150 -6.06 16.23 -11.41
CA GLY A 150 -4.93 16.77 -12.18
C GLY A 150 -5.37 17.42 -13.51
N ARG A 151 -6.41 16.91 -14.16
CA ARG A 151 -6.98 17.54 -15.37
C ARG A 151 -7.63 18.88 -15.05
N GLU A 152 -8.32 18.97 -13.91
CA GLU A 152 -8.90 20.22 -13.40
C GLU A 152 -7.81 21.21 -12.99
N ASN A 153 -6.71 20.71 -12.40
CA ASN A 153 -5.60 21.51 -11.90
C ASN A 153 -4.23 20.96 -12.39
N PRO A 154 -3.77 21.29 -13.60
CA PRO A 154 -2.55 20.69 -14.17
C PRO A 154 -1.26 20.90 -13.36
N ARG A 155 -1.20 21.93 -12.51
CA ARG A 155 -0.10 22.13 -11.56
C ARG A 155 0.04 20.98 -10.57
N LEU A 156 -1.06 20.30 -10.22
CA LEU A 156 -1.06 19.13 -9.35
C LEU A 156 -0.19 18.01 -9.93
N PHE A 157 -0.18 17.80 -11.25
CA PHE A 157 0.66 16.77 -11.87
C PHE A 157 2.15 16.99 -11.59
N LEU A 158 2.63 18.24 -11.63
CA LEU A 158 4.03 18.55 -11.34
C LEU A 158 4.41 18.17 -9.90
N TYR A 159 3.52 18.43 -8.94
CA TYR A 159 3.73 18.02 -7.55
C TYR A 159 3.64 16.50 -7.39
N LEU A 160 2.64 15.87 -7.99
CA LEU A 160 2.44 14.43 -7.90
C LEU A 160 3.57 13.62 -8.53
N ILE A 161 4.26 14.13 -9.56
CA ILE A 161 5.49 13.50 -10.08
C ILE A 161 6.53 13.39 -8.97
N GLY A 162 6.80 14.49 -8.26
CA GLY A 162 7.76 14.51 -7.15
C GLY A 162 7.32 13.61 -6.00
N VAL A 163 6.06 13.71 -5.58
CA VAL A 163 5.49 12.85 -4.53
C VAL A 163 5.57 11.38 -4.92
N THR A 164 5.30 11.04 -6.18
CA THR A 164 5.30 9.65 -6.63
C THR A 164 6.69 9.05 -6.58
N ILE A 165 7.69 9.76 -7.11
CA ILE A 165 9.06 9.28 -7.16
C ILE A 165 9.67 9.16 -5.76
N LEU A 166 9.41 10.14 -4.89
CA LEU A 166 10.06 10.23 -3.58
C LEU A 166 9.33 9.47 -2.47
N LEU A 167 8.02 9.31 -2.58
CA LEU A 167 7.19 8.78 -1.50
C LEU A 167 6.33 7.61 -1.95
N THR A 168 5.47 7.77 -2.97
CA THR A 168 4.54 6.69 -3.38
C THR A 168 5.27 5.43 -3.80
N ALA A 169 6.17 5.52 -4.78
CA ALA A 169 6.86 4.35 -5.31
C ALA A 169 7.76 3.69 -4.24
N PRO A 170 8.56 4.43 -3.45
CA PRO A 170 9.31 3.83 -2.34
C PRO A 170 8.42 3.19 -1.27
N ALA A 171 7.31 3.82 -0.91
CA ALA A 171 6.37 3.30 0.08
C ALA A 171 5.72 1.99 -0.39
N GLU A 172 5.27 1.95 -1.64
CA GLU A 172 4.64 0.77 -2.23
C GLU A 172 5.65 -0.37 -2.44
N GLU A 173 6.87 -0.07 -2.89
CA GLU A 173 7.94 -1.06 -3.03
C GLU A 173 8.29 -1.67 -1.66
N LEU A 174 8.46 -0.83 -0.63
CA LEU A 174 8.71 -1.28 0.75
C LEU A 174 7.57 -2.16 1.26
N LEU A 175 6.32 -1.70 1.14
CA LEU A 175 5.16 -2.35 1.74
C LEU A 175 4.82 -3.66 1.03
N PHE A 176 4.72 -3.65 -0.30
CA PHE A 176 4.22 -4.80 -1.05
C PHE A 176 5.34 -5.77 -1.46
N ARG A 177 6.43 -5.26 -2.05
CA ARG A 177 7.52 -6.14 -2.53
C ARG A 177 8.54 -6.48 -1.46
N GLY A 178 8.79 -5.56 -0.54
CA GLY A 178 9.59 -5.79 0.65
C GLY A 178 8.88 -6.66 1.67
N LEU A 179 7.87 -6.09 2.32
CA LEU A 179 7.23 -6.71 3.49
C LEU A 179 6.26 -7.82 3.13
N VAL A 180 5.16 -7.52 2.42
CA VAL A 180 4.11 -8.52 2.11
C VAL A 180 4.70 -9.70 1.33
N GLN A 181 5.33 -9.43 0.19
CA GLN A 181 5.95 -10.47 -0.61
C GLN A 181 7.06 -11.20 0.16
N GLY A 182 7.90 -10.50 0.93
CA GLY A 182 8.95 -11.10 1.74
C GLY A 182 8.42 -12.10 2.76
N LEU A 183 7.36 -11.74 3.49
CA LEU A 183 6.71 -12.60 4.47
C LEU A 183 6.10 -13.85 3.83
N PHE A 184 5.41 -13.70 2.69
CA PHE A 184 4.86 -14.86 1.98
C PHE A 184 5.96 -15.70 1.31
N ARG A 185 7.07 -15.11 0.86
CA ARG A 185 8.23 -15.86 0.36
C ARG A 185 8.85 -16.73 1.45
N GLN A 186 8.92 -16.23 2.69
CA GLN A 186 9.38 -17.02 3.83
C GLN A 186 8.44 -18.16 4.18
N ALA A 187 7.13 -18.00 4.06
CA ALA A 187 6.16 -19.04 4.39
C ALA A 187 5.89 -20.04 3.24
N TYR A 188 5.93 -19.59 1.98
CA TYR A 188 5.42 -20.34 0.83
C TYR A 188 6.37 -20.44 -0.38
N GLY A 189 7.50 -19.73 -0.37
CA GLY A 189 8.44 -19.68 -1.48
C GLY A 189 8.13 -18.56 -2.49
N ILE A 190 8.93 -18.50 -3.57
CA ILE A 190 8.96 -17.35 -4.48
C ILE A 190 7.61 -17.11 -5.18
N LEU A 191 7.03 -18.15 -5.80
CA LEU A 191 5.85 -17.99 -6.65
C LEU A 191 4.60 -17.57 -5.84
N PRO A 192 4.24 -18.24 -4.74
CA PRO A 192 3.07 -17.81 -3.96
C PRO A 192 3.28 -16.42 -3.35
N GLY A 193 4.52 -16.06 -2.96
CA GLY A 193 4.83 -14.72 -2.48
C GLY A 193 4.54 -13.62 -3.51
N ILE A 194 4.97 -13.82 -4.75
CA ILE A 194 4.68 -12.89 -5.86
C ILE A 194 3.18 -12.79 -6.11
N LEU A 195 2.49 -13.93 -6.20
CA LEU A 195 1.06 -13.97 -6.53
C LEU A 195 0.23 -13.26 -5.45
N VAL A 196 0.48 -13.55 -4.17
CA VAL A 196 -0.30 -12.95 -3.08
C VAL A 196 -0.01 -11.45 -2.95
N ALA A 197 1.25 -11.03 -3.03
CA ALA A 197 1.59 -9.61 -3.00
C ALA A 197 0.96 -8.85 -4.18
N SER A 198 0.97 -9.43 -5.39
CA SER A 198 0.34 -8.83 -6.57
C SER A 198 -1.18 -8.74 -6.43
N ALA A 199 -1.82 -9.78 -5.89
CA ALA A 199 -3.26 -9.78 -5.63
C ALA A 199 -3.64 -8.73 -4.58
N MET A 200 -2.90 -8.66 -3.46
CA MET A 200 -3.12 -7.64 -2.42
C MET A 200 -2.93 -6.22 -2.98
N PHE A 201 -1.87 -6.00 -3.78
CA PHE A 201 -1.64 -4.74 -4.47
C PHE A 201 -2.81 -4.37 -5.40
N GLY A 202 -3.32 -5.34 -6.16
CA GLY A 202 -4.51 -5.15 -7.01
C GLY A 202 -5.78 -4.80 -6.23
N VAL A 203 -6.03 -5.48 -5.10
CA VAL A 203 -7.20 -5.23 -4.25
C VAL A 203 -7.20 -3.81 -3.69
N VAL A 204 -6.06 -3.32 -3.17
CA VAL A 204 -6.00 -1.96 -2.60
C VAL A 204 -6.22 -0.89 -3.67
N HIS A 205 -5.75 -1.13 -4.90
CA HIS A 205 -5.98 -0.23 -6.03
C HIS A 205 -7.44 -0.25 -6.50
N TRP A 206 -8.07 -1.42 -6.50
CA TRP A 206 -9.50 -1.53 -6.81
C TRP A 206 -10.37 -0.75 -5.81
N VAL A 207 -10.06 -0.80 -4.51
CA VAL A 207 -10.75 0.02 -3.49
C VAL A 207 -10.54 1.51 -3.73
N ALA A 208 -9.35 1.93 -4.16
CA ALA A 208 -9.05 3.31 -4.50
C ALA A 208 -9.79 3.81 -5.75
N LEU A 209 -10.11 2.92 -6.71
CA LEU A 209 -10.83 3.25 -7.93
C LEU A 209 -12.35 3.36 -7.74
N THR A 210 -12.90 2.70 -6.73
CA THR A 210 -14.34 2.53 -6.58
C THR A 210 -14.96 3.49 -5.55
N ASP A 211 -14.17 4.45 -5.06
CA ASP A 211 -14.50 5.35 -3.95
C ASP A 211 -14.94 4.59 -2.67
N LEU A 212 -14.74 3.27 -2.63
CA LEU A 212 -15.31 2.32 -1.67
C LEU A 212 -14.67 2.41 -0.28
N ALA A 213 -13.50 3.04 -0.14
CA ALA A 213 -12.89 3.24 1.17
C ALA A 213 -13.80 4.07 2.10
N VAL A 214 -14.48 5.08 1.55
CA VAL A 214 -15.41 5.93 2.31
C VAL A 214 -16.70 5.17 2.66
N PRO A 215 -17.43 4.53 1.73
CA PRO A 215 -18.53 3.63 2.04
C PRO A 215 -18.15 2.48 2.98
N ILE A 216 -17.02 1.79 2.83
CA ILE A 216 -16.68 0.65 3.70
C ILE A 216 -16.46 1.11 5.14
N LEU A 217 -15.71 2.19 5.36
CA LEU A 217 -15.45 2.70 6.70
C LEU A 217 -16.69 3.38 7.29
N VAL A 218 -17.41 4.18 6.50
CA VAL A 218 -18.61 4.91 6.96
C VAL A 218 -19.81 3.97 7.10
N HIS A 219 -20.14 3.13 6.10
CA HIS A 219 -21.18 2.09 6.25
C HIS A 219 -20.80 1.04 7.28
N GLY A 220 -19.52 0.64 7.37
CA GLY A 220 -19.10 -0.34 8.37
C GLY A 220 -19.31 0.18 9.79
N PHE A 221 -18.88 1.41 10.06
CA PHE A 221 -19.09 2.06 11.36
C PHE A 221 -20.56 2.39 11.63
N TYR A 222 -21.28 2.89 10.61
CA TYR A 222 -22.73 3.14 10.67
C TYR A 222 -23.51 1.85 10.97
N ASN A 223 -23.20 0.74 10.29
CA ASN A 223 -23.84 -0.55 10.52
C ASN A 223 -23.49 -1.11 11.90
N ALA A 224 -22.25 -0.93 12.38
CA ALA A 224 -21.86 -1.33 13.74
C ALA A 224 -22.65 -0.57 14.81
N ILE A 225 -22.83 0.75 14.64
CA ILE A 225 -23.68 1.57 15.52
C ILE A 225 -25.14 1.10 15.42
N LEU A 226 -25.66 0.91 14.21
CA LEU A 226 -27.05 0.53 13.96
C LEU A 226 -27.37 -0.85 14.57
N PHE A 227 -26.47 -1.83 14.44
CA PHE A 227 -26.62 -3.13 15.09
C PHE A 227 -26.44 -3.06 16.61
N SER A 228 -25.58 -2.18 17.13
CA SER A 228 -25.45 -1.97 18.58
C SER A 228 -26.72 -1.38 19.17
N VAL A 229 -27.31 -0.37 18.52
CA VAL A 229 -28.61 0.21 18.93
C VAL A 229 -29.73 -0.83 18.83
N ALA A 230 -29.80 -1.56 17.72
CA ALA A 230 -30.79 -2.62 17.54
C ALA A 230 -30.68 -3.71 18.62
N TYR A 231 -29.47 -4.08 19.02
CA TYR A 231 -29.23 -5.01 20.13
C TYR A 231 -29.73 -4.46 21.46
N LEU A 232 -29.43 -3.20 21.79
CA LEU A 232 -29.88 -2.55 23.03
C LEU A 232 -31.40 -2.46 23.11
N VAL A 233 -32.07 -2.16 21.99
CA VAL A 233 -33.54 -2.15 21.90
C VAL A 233 -34.12 -3.56 22.03
N ALA A 234 -33.56 -4.54 21.30
CA ALA A 234 -34.03 -5.93 21.34
C ALA A 234 -33.84 -6.60 22.72
N THR A 235 -32.86 -6.15 23.50
CA THR A 235 -32.58 -6.65 24.86
C THR A 235 -33.25 -5.84 25.96
N GLY A 236 -34.04 -4.80 25.61
CA GLY A 236 -34.76 -3.97 26.57
C GLY A 236 -33.86 -3.04 27.40
N GLN A 237 -32.63 -2.78 26.95
CA GLN A 237 -31.70 -1.86 27.61
C GLN A 237 -31.93 -0.40 27.20
N VAL A 238 -32.62 -0.14 26.08
CA VAL A 238 -33.02 1.20 25.62
C VAL A 238 -34.44 1.13 25.08
N GLU A 239 -35.32 2.01 25.57
CA GLU A 239 -36.67 2.20 25.02
C GLU A 239 -36.63 3.24 23.90
N MET A 240 -37.31 2.95 22.78
CA MET A 240 -37.44 3.90 21.68
C MET A 240 -38.32 5.07 22.11
N PRO A 241 -37.92 6.33 21.88
CA PRO A 241 -38.84 7.45 22.02
C PRO A 241 -39.96 7.28 21.00
N VAL A 242 -41.19 7.27 21.50
CA VAL A 242 -42.43 7.18 20.70
C VAL A 242 -42.60 8.44 19.86
#